data_AF-A0AAD7W086-F1
#
_entry.id   AF-A0AAD7W086-F1
#
_cell.length_a   1.000
_cell.length_b   1.000
_cell.length_c   1.000
_cell.angle_alpha   90.00
_cell.angle_beta   90.00
_cell.angle_gamma   90.00
#
_symmetry.space_group_name_H-M   'P 1'
#
loop_
_entity.id
_entity.type
_entity.pdbx_description
1 polymer ?
#
loop_
_entity_poly.entity_id
_entity_poly.type
_entity_poly.pdbx_seq_one_letter_code
_entity_poly.pdbx_strand_id
1 'polypeptide(L)'
;MIGTSIICFMGLYAMTLVDYSLTDYVFDELDRLAEFLRREAASCNATDNMFSELVLQLKDFSQVAREIWFITTIFASLTSVSYTFHVLACYRKHLRRLWAGQKGFLPKRYHNPNPAVSVAAITRYSGWQIAYTMWGFLIIHFVQFLFGLLVAYALVLPIKRGQGLYVLAGLAEILMNIALVVGLVVLQIFLVQLFFLQEKISPTDKKKPLALNNRKAFHNFTYFFFFYNVMLGLANCMLRLICSCVLGTWLVSRIDRTVMQRGYEALDPGYATWIGMIFADHYHSNPVMITFCHLLLAERLEREKRLTVSYSRFHNTPSESVSCSRARQRWLLFYTLLRNPKLTSLRRPDPPCRSPTPPGPPPAPPRLTPRSGRSARWTNTR
;
A
#
# COMPACT_ATOMS: atom_id res chain seq x y z
N MET A 1 4.24 -10.14 15.58
CA MET A 1 5.17 -9.93 14.43
C MET A 1 6.24 -11.02 14.29
N ILE A 2 7.14 -11.22 15.26
CA ILE A 2 8.19 -12.26 15.11
C ILE A 2 7.57 -13.66 15.06
N GLY A 3 6.72 -14.01 16.04
CA GLY A 3 6.03 -15.31 16.07
C GLY A 3 5.18 -15.56 14.83
N THR A 4 4.45 -14.55 14.35
CA THR A 4 3.67 -14.67 13.10
C THR A 4 4.54 -14.93 11.89
N SER A 5 5.75 -14.36 11.84
CA SER A 5 6.69 -14.57 10.74
C SER A 5 7.29 -15.97 10.77
N ILE A 6 7.59 -16.51 11.96
CA ILE A 6 8.06 -17.89 12.13
C ILE A 6 6.99 -18.88 11.66
N ILE A 7 5.72 -18.67 12.05
CA ILE A 7 4.60 -19.50 11.62
C ILE A 7 4.38 -19.36 10.10
N CYS A 8 4.53 -18.16 9.52
CA CYS A 8 4.53 -17.98 8.07
C CYS A 8 5.62 -18.82 7.40
N PHE A 9 6.85 -18.89 7.93
CA PHE A 9 7.91 -19.73 7.35
C PHE A 9 7.60 -21.22 7.48
N MET A 10 7.06 -21.68 8.61
CA MET A 10 6.60 -23.06 8.76
C MET A 10 5.48 -23.40 7.77
N GLY A 11 4.53 -22.46 7.59
CA GLY A 11 3.45 -22.59 6.63
C GLY A 11 3.93 -22.61 5.18
N LEU A 12 4.88 -21.75 4.82
CA LEU A 12 5.51 -21.74 3.50
C LEU A 12 6.25 -23.05 3.23
N TYR A 13 7.01 -23.56 4.21
CA TYR A 13 7.69 -24.85 4.09
C TYR A 13 6.70 -26.00 3.86
N ALA A 14 5.62 -26.06 4.65
CA ALA A 14 4.57 -27.06 4.46
C ALA A 14 3.90 -26.95 3.08
N MET A 15 3.58 -25.73 2.63
CA MET A 15 3.01 -25.49 1.31
C MET A 15 3.95 -25.92 0.18
N THR A 16 5.25 -25.63 0.29
CA THR A 16 6.22 -26.09 -0.73
C THR A 16 6.36 -27.60 -0.75
N LEU A 17 6.31 -28.27 0.41
CA LEU A 17 6.38 -29.74 0.47
C LEU A 17 5.13 -30.37 -0.16
N VAL A 18 3.95 -29.83 0.14
CA VAL A 18 2.69 -30.24 -0.50
C VAL A 18 2.76 -30.01 -2.01
N ASP A 19 3.22 -28.84 -2.44
CA ASP A 19 3.41 -28.49 -3.86
C ASP A 19 4.29 -29.53 -4.56
N TYR A 20 5.47 -29.87 -4.01
CA TYR A 20 6.33 -30.90 -4.58
C TYR A 20 5.65 -32.27 -4.67
N SER A 21 5.03 -32.75 -3.58
CA SER A 21 4.36 -34.05 -3.57
C SER A 21 3.17 -34.14 -4.53
N LEU A 22 2.40 -33.06 -4.65
CA LEU A 22 1.26 -32.97 -5.57
C LEU A 22 1.75 -32.91 -7.01
N THR A 23 2.82 -32.15 -7.26
CA THR A 23 3.42 -31.99 -8.57
C THR A 23 3.94 -33.32 -9.11
N ASP A 24 4.72 -34.05 -8.31
CA ASP A 24 5.23 -35.36 -8.72
C ASP A 24 4.07 -36.33 -9.00
N TYR A 25 3.06 -36.39 -8.13
CA TYR A 25 1.88 -37.22 -8.37
C TYR A 25 1.13 -36.85 -9.67
N VAL A 26 0.91 -35.56 -9.92
CA VAL A 26 0.17 -35.08 -11.10
C VAL A 26 0.93 -35.35 -12.39
N PHE A 27 2.24 -35.12 -12.42
CA PHE A 27 3.06 -35.40 -13.60
C PHE A 27 3.25 -36.90 -13.83
N ASP A 28 3.37 -37.71 -12.78
CA ASP A 28 3.44 -39.17 -12.91
C ASP A 28 2.12 -39.74 -13.49
N GLU A 29 0.98 -39.21 -13.07
CA GLU A 29 -0.32 -39.61 -13.63
C GLU A 29 -0.51 -39.13 -15.06
N LEU A 30 0.00 -37.93 -15.40
CA LEU A 30 0.02 -37.42 -16.77
C LEU A 30 0.88 -38.30 -17.68
N ASP A 31 2.03 -38.77 -17.21
CA ASP A 31 2.92 -39.67 -17.95
C ASP A 31 2.26 -41.05 -18.14
N ARG A 32 1.56 -41.59 -17.12
CA ARG A 32 0.76 -42.83 -17.25
C ARG A 32 -0.36 -42.69 -18.28
N LEU A 33 -1.05 -41.55 -18.29
CA LEU A 33 -2.10 -41.26 -19.26
C LEU A 33 -1.52 -41.17 -20.68
N ALA A 34 -0.36 -40.53 -20.84
CA ALA A 34 0.34 -40.49 -22.11
C ALA A 34 0.76 -41.89 -22.59
N GLU A 35 1.21 -42.77 -21.70
CA GLU A 35 1.52 -44.16 -22.02
C GLU A 35 0.30 -45.00 -22.38
N PHE A 36 -0.82 -44.82 -21.66
CA PHE A 36 -2.09 -45.48 -21.97
C PHE A 36 -2.57 -45.10 -23.37
N LEU A 37 -2.58 -43.80 -23.69
CA LEU A 37 -2.91 -43.31 -25.02
C LEU A 37 -1.97 -43.86 -26.09
N ARG A 38 -0.68 -44.01 -25.79
CA ARG A 38 0.30 -44.63 -26.70
C ARG A 38 -0.03 -46.09 -27.00
N ARG A 39 -0.44 -46.86 -25.99
CA ARG A 39 -0.81 -48.28 -26.15
C ARG A 39 -2.08 -48.46 -26.95
N GLU A 40 -3.09 -47.63 -26.70
CA GLU A 40 -4.34 -47.61 -27.48
C GLU A 40 -4.11 -47.15 -28.93
N ALA A 41 -3.23 -46.17 -29.16
CA ALA A 41 -2.86 -45.78 -30.51
C ALA A 41 -2.21 -46.93 -31.28
N ALA A 42 -1.31 -47.70 -30.63
CA ALA A 42 -0.64 -48.84 -31.26
C ALA A 42 -1.57 -50.04 -31.55
N SER A 43 -2.75 -50.12 -30.92
CA SER A 43 -3.74 -51.17 -31.22
C SER A 43 -4.62 -50.81 -32.43
N CYS A 44 -4.72 -49.51 -32.76
CA CYS A 44 -5.53 -48.94 -33.83
C CYS A 44 -4.66 -48.48 -35.02
N ASN A 45 -4.08 -49.44 -35.75
CA ASN A 45 -3.24 -49.28 -36.97
C ASN A 45 -3.84 -48.40 -38.11
N ALA A 46 -5.06 -47.88 -37.98
CA ALA A 46 -5.74 -47.08 -39.01
C ALA A 46 -5.68 -45.56 -38.78
N THR A 47 -5.21 -45.09 -37.62
CA THR A 47 -5.20 -43.66 -37.21
C THR A 47 -3.82 -43.15 -36.79
N ASP A 48 -2.76 -43.79 -37.31
CA ASP A 48 -1.37 -43.68 -36.82
C ASP A 48 -0.77 -42.26 -36.84
N ASN A 49 -1.17 -41.38 -37.76
CA ASN A 49 -0.44 -40.11 -37.94
C ASN A 49 -0.87 -39.01 -36.95
N MET A 50 -2.16 -38.90 -36.61
CA MET A 50 -2.65 -37.81 -35.76
C MET A 50 -2.51 -38.15 -34.27
N PHE A 51 -2.82 -39.39 -33.89
CA PHE A 51 -2.76 -39.82 -32.50
C PHE A 51 -1.33 -39.98 -32.00
N SER A 52 -0.41 -40.48 -32.84
CA SER A 52 1.01 -40.58 -32.44
C SER A 52 1.66 -39.21 -32.25
N GLU A 53 1.34 -38.24 -33.11
CA GLU A 53 1.80 -36.86 -33.00
C GLU A 53 1.27 -36.19 -31.72
N LEU A 54 -0.02 -36.39 -31.39
CA LEU A 54 -0.61 -35.88 -30.15
C LEU A 54 0.07 -36.45 -28.90
N VAL A 55 0.37 -37.75 -28.89
CA VAL A 55 1.06 -38.43 -27.79
C VAL A 55 2.49 -37.90 -27.63
N LEU A 56 3.20 -37.65 -28.74
CA LEU A 56 4.55 -37.08 -28.72
C LEU A 56 4.53 -35.64 -28.16
N GLN A 57 3.58 -34.82 -28.62
CA GLN A 57 3.41 -33.44 -28.15
C GLN A 57 3.05 -33.38 -26.67
N LEU A 58 2.20 -34.29 -26.19
CA LEU A 58 1.83 -34.37 -24.77
C LEU A 58 3.04 -34.73 -23.89
N LYS A 59 3.89 -35.65 -24.35
CA LYS A 59 5.11 -36.04 -23.64
C LYS A 59 6.14 -34.91 -23.58
N ASP A 60 6.36 -34.23 -24.71
CA ASP A 60 7.24 -33.06 -24.78
C ASP A 60 6.72 -31.93 -23.88
N PHE A 61 5.40 -31.69 -23.86
CA PHE A 61 4.76 -30.73 -22.97
C PHE A 61 4.93 -31.12 -21.49
N SER A 62 4.68 -32.38 -21.13
CA SER A 62 4.84 -32.89 -19.76
C SER A 62 6.25 -32.61 -19.24
N GLN A 63 7.27 -32.96 -20.03
CA GLN A 63 8.67 -32.74 -19.65
C GLN A 63 8.99 -31.25 -19.46
N VAL A 64 8.62 -30.41 -20.43
CA VAL A 64 8.88 -28.97 -20.36
C VAL A 64 8.13 -28.32 -19.20
N ALA A 65 6.87 -28.69 -18.98
CA ALA A 65 6.07 -28.18 -17.88
C ALA A 65 6.65 -28.59 -16.52
N ARG A 66 7.14 -29.83 -16.36
CA ARG A 66 7.78 -30.29 -15.12
C ARG A 66 9.05 -29.51 -14.80
N GLU A 67 9.91 -29.28 -15.78
CA GLU A 67 11.14 -28.49 -15.61
C GLU A 67 10.84 -27.04 -15.20
N ILE A 68 9.86 -26.41 -15.86
CA ILE A 68 9.47 -25.02 -15.58
C ILE A 68 8.84 -24.91 -14.20
N TRP A 69 7.92 -25.81 -13.87
CA TRP A 69 7.24 -25.82 -12.57
C TRP A 69 8.25 -25.88 -11.43
N PHE A 70 9.25 -26.77 -11.52
CA PHE A 70 10.32 -26.86 -10.53
C PHE A 70 11.10 -25.54 -10.38
N ILE A 71 11.48 -24.92 -11.49
CA ILE A 71 12.19 -23.62 -11.48
C ILE A 71 11.31 -22.55 -10.83
N THR A 72 10.02 -22.50 -11.16
CA THR A 72 9.10 -21.50 -10.63
C THR A 72 8.78 -21.70 -9.16
N THR A 73 8.74 -22.93 -8.65
CA THR A 73 8.62 -23.20 -7.21
C THR A 73 9.79 -22.58 -6.42
N ILE A 74 11.02 -22.69 -6.95
CA ILE A 74 12.22 -22.07 -6.33
C ILE A 74 12.12 -20.54 -6.34
N PHE A 75 11.74 -19.94 -7.47
CA PHE A 75 11.59 -18.48 -7.55
C PHE A 75 10.43 -17.96 -6.68
N ALA A 76 9.31 -18.66 -6.63
CA ALA A 76 8.14 -18.30 -5.82
C ALA A 76 8.44 -18.40 -4.31
N SER A 77 9.17 -19.45 -3.89
CA SER A 77 9.59 -19.62 -2.50
C SER A 77 10.58 -18.52 -2.07
N LEU A 78 11.61 -18.24 -2.89
CA LEU A 78 12.56 -17.15 -2.62
C LEU A 78 11.86 -15.78 -2.52
N THR A 79 10.89 -15.53 -3.40
CA THR A 79 10.09 -14.30 -3.41
C THR A 79 9.25 -14.18 -2.13
N SER A 80 8.60 -15.27 -1.71
CA SER A 80 7.76 -15.31 -0.50
C SER A 80 8.58 -15.14 0.78
N VAL A 81 9.77 -15.73 0.85
CA VAL A 81 10.71 -15.55 1.96
C VAL A 81 11.18 -14.09 2.02
N SER A 82 11.57 -13.52 0.89
CA SER A 82 11.98 -12.12 0.78
C SER A 82 10.87 -11.16 1.22
N TYR A 83 9.62 -11.45 0.89
CA TYR A 83 8.47 -10.66 1.35
C TYR A 83 8.24 -10.74 2.84
N THR A 84 8.37 -11.92 3.43
CA THR A 84 8.25 -12.08 4.88
C THR A 84 9.27 -11.16 5.58
N PHE A 85 10.56 -11.22 5.19
CA PHE A 85 11.59 -10.32 5.72
C PHE A 85 11.29 -8.83 5.48
N HIS A 86 10.81 -8.49 4.28
CA HIS A 86 10.44 -7.12 3.94
C HIS A 86 9.30 -6.60 4.82
N VAL A 87 8.28 -7.41 5.13
CA VAL A 87 7.18 -7.03 6.03
C VAL A 87 7.68 -6.71 7.44
N LEU A 88 8.65 -7.47 7.98
CA LEU A 88 9.27 -7.12 9.28
C LEU A 88 10.00 -5.77 9.22
N ALA A 89 10.77 -5.52 8.16
CA ALA A 89 11.46 -4.24 8.00
C ALA A 89 10.48 -3.08 7.86
N CYS A 90 9.39 -3.29 7.11
CA CYS A 90 8.31 -2.34 6.89
C CYS A 90 7.59 -2.01 8.21
N TYR A 91 7.26 -3.03 9.00
CA TYR A 91 6.67 -2.87 10.33
C TYR A 91 7.52 -1.95 11.22
N ARG A 92 8.83 -2.23 11.36
CA ARG A 92 9.75 -1.40 12.16
C ARG A 92 9.79 0.04 11.67
N LYS A 93 9.83 0.24 10.35
CA LYS A 93 9.88 1.57 9.73
C LYS A 93 8.59 2.34 9.97
N HIS A 94 7.43 1.70 9.82
CA HIS A 94 6.12 2.31 10.01
C HIS A 94 5.88 2.66 11.48
N LEU A 95 6.22 1.76 12.40
CA LEU A 95 6.06 1.99 13.84
C LEU A 95 6.91 3.16 14.34
N ARG A 96 8.18 3.27 13.91
CA ARG A 96 9.05 4.41 14.25
C ARG A 96 8.51 5.75 13.73
N ARG A 97 7.98 5.78 12.50
CA ARG A 97 7.35 6.98 11.93
C ARG A 97 6.10 7.38 12.72
N LEU A 98 5.32 6.39 13.15
CA LEU A 98 4.13 6.63 13.94
C LEU A 98 4.47 7.14 15.35
N TRP A 99 5.52 6.61 16.00
CA TRP A 99 6.05 7.17 17.25
C TRP A 99 6.52 8.62 17.11
N ALA A 100 7.09 8.99 15.96
CA ALA A 100 7.45 10.38 15.65
C ALA A 100 6.24 11.28 15.32
N GLY A 101 5.01 10.75 15.35
CA GLY A 101 3.79 11.48 15.00
C GLY A 101 3.61 11.74 13.50
N GLN A 102 4.45 11.16 12.64
CA GLN A 102 4.39 11.39 11.20
C GLN A 102 3.33 10.49 10.55
N LYS A 103 2.09 10.99 10.45
CA LYS A 103 0.96 10.26 9.83
C LYS A 103 0.87 10.41 8.30
N GLY A 104 1.80 11.13 7.67
CA GLY A 104 1.75 11.44 6.23
C GLY A 104 1.85 10.24 5.29
N PHE A 105 2.33 9.09 5.77
CA PHE A 105 2.37 7.85 4.99
C PHE A 105 1.04 7.10 4.95
N LEU A 106 0.08 7.45 5.81
CA LEU A 106 -1.24 6.85 5.89
C LEU A 106 -2.27 7.70 5.14
N PRO A 107 -3.32 7.08 4.59
CA PRO A 107 -4.45 7.81 4.05
C PRO A 107 -5.11 8.67 5.12
N LYS A 108 -5.60 9.85 4.72
CA LYS A 108 -6.23 10.82 5.65
C LYS A 108 -7.37 10.19 6.47
N ARG A 109 -8.13 9.25 5.89
CA ARG A 109 -9.23 8.54 6.55
C ARG A 109 -8.77 7.66 7.72
N TYR A 110 -7.53 7.19 7.70
CA TYR A 110 -6.95 6.33 8.73
C TYR A 110 -6.13 7.11 9.78
N HIS A 111 -6.18 8.44 9.79
CA HIS A 111 -5.44 9.21 10.80
C HIS A 111 -5.99 9.04 12.21
N ASN A 112 -7.30 8.75 12.33
CA ASN A 112 -8.01 8.48 13.58
C ASN A 112 -8.88 7.22 13.41
N PRO A 113 -8.31 6.01 13.48
CA PRO A 113 -9.08 4.79 13.37
C PRO A 113 -9.95 4.55 14.60
N ASN A 114 -11.07 3.83 14.44
CA ASN A 114 -11.91 3.41 15.55
C ASN A 114 -11.11 2.46 16.48
N PRO A 115 -11.04 2.73 17.81
CA PRO A 115 -10.30 1.87 18.74
C PRO A 115 -10.73 0.41 18.71
N ALA A 116 -12.04 0.14 18.67
CA ALA A 116 -12.57 -1.23 18.64
C ALA A 116 -12.11 -2.01 17.40
N VAL A 117 -12.08 -1.34 16.24
CA VAL A 117 -11.63 -1.93 14.98
C VAL A 117 -10.11 -2.17 15.02
N SER A 118 -9.34 -1.28 15.64
CA SER A 118 -7.89 -1.41 15.75
C SER A 118 -7.50 -2.59 16.66
N VAL A 119 -8.19 -2.76 17.78
CA VAL A 119 -7.99 -3.91 18.67
C VAL A 119 -8.49 -5.20 18.02
N ALA A 120 -9.62 -5.21 17.30
CA ALA A 120 -10.02 -6.39 16.54
C ALA A 120 -9.02 -6.73 15.40
N ALA A 121 -8.34 -5.74 14.83
CA ALA A 121 -7.34 -5.96 13.81
C ALA A 121 -6.07 -6.63 14.35
N ILE A 122 -5.66 -6.35 15.59
CA ILE A 122 -4.48 -7.00 16.20
C ILE A 122 -4.66 -8.50 16.35
N THR A 123 -5.88 -8.96 16.69
CA THR A 123 -6.20 -10.38 16.88
C THR A 123 -6.35 -11.11 15.54
N ARG A 124 -6.88 -10.43 14.52
CA ARG A 124 -7.05 -10.98 13.17
C ARG A 124 -5.75 -11.03 12.36
N TYR A 125 -4.83 -10.09 12.61
CA TYR A 125 -3.63 -9.91 11.80
C TYR A 125 -2.79 -11.18 11.65
N SER A 126 -2.59 -11.94 12.73
CA SER A 126 -1.76 -13.16 12.71
C SER A 126 -2.29 -14.19 11.71
N GLY A 127 -3.59 -14.53 11.78
CA GLY A 127 -4.21 -15.50 10.89
C GLY A 127 -4.28 -15.01 9.45
N TRP A 128 -4.60 -13.73 9.25
CA TRP A 128 -4.67 -13.15 7.91
C TRP A 128 -3.29 -13.12 7.26
N GLN A 129 -2.25 -12.69 7.98
CA GLN A 129 -0.89 -12.69 7.46
C GLN A 129 -0.48 -14.06 6.91
N ILE A 130 -0.75 -15.13 7.68
CA ILE A 130 -0.46 -16.50 7.24
C ILE A 130 -1.26 -16.87 5.99
N ALA A 131 -2.58 -16.63 6.01
CA ALA A 131 -3.46 -16.96 4.89
C ALA A 131 -3.07 -16.23 3.60
N TYR A 132 -2.79 -14.93 3.65
CA TYR A 132 -2.35 -14.14 2.50
C TYR A 132 -0.96 -14.56 2.00
N THR A 133 -0.05 -15.00 2.88
CA THR A 133 1.23 -15.56 2.43
C THR A 133 1.06 -16.89 1.70
N MET A 134 0.17 -17.76 2.16
CA MET A 134 -0.11 -19.05 1.50
C MET A 134 -0.82 -18.86 0.16
N TRP A 135 -1.90 -18.09 0.11
CA TRP A 135 -2.59 -17.77 -1.14
C TRP A 135 -1.71 -16.98 -2.11
N GLY A 136 -0.93 -16.04 -1.59
CA GLY A 136 0.02 -15.27 -2.36
C GLY A 136 1.09 -16.16 -3.01
N PHE A 137 1.60 -17.16 -2.29
CA PHE A 137 2.53 -18.15 -2.84
C PHE A 137 1.89 -18.90 -4.02
N LEU A 138 0.68 -19.45 -3.86
CA LEU A 138 0.00 -20.20 -4.92
C LEU A 138 -0.25 -19.34 -6.17
N ILE A 139 -0.74 -18.11 -5.99
CA ILE A 139 -1.05 -17.21 -7.10
C ILE A 139 0.23 -16.78 -7.83
N ILE A 140 1.26 -16.36 -7.08
CA ILE A 140 2.54 -15.95 -7.67
C ILE A 140 3.19 -17.13 -8.39
N HIS A 141 3.16 -18.33 -7.79
CA HIS A 141 3.70 -19.53 -8.39
C HIS A 141 3.01 -19.85 -9.73
N PHE A 142 1.67 -19.87 -9.75
CA PHE A 142 0.91 -20.16 -10.96
C PHE A 142 1.14 -19.12 -12.08
N VAL A 143 1.22 -17.83 -11.73
CA VAL A 143 1.50 -16.78 -12.72
C VAL A 143 2.93 -16.86 -13.24
N GLN A 144 3.91 -17.15 -12.37
CA GLN A 144 5.29 -17.38 -12.79
C GLN A 144 5.39 -18.63 -13.69
N PHE A 145 4.65 -19.69 -13.40
CA PHE A 145 4.56 -20.89 -14.23
C PHE A 145 4.01 -20.58 -15.62
N LEU A 146 2.87 -19.88 -15.73
CA LEU A 146 2.30 -19.50 -17.02
C LEU A 146 3.26 -18.62 -17.85
N PHE A 147 3.93 -17.68 -17.18
CA PHE A 147 4.95 -16.85 -17.82
C PHE A 147 6.18 -17.67 -18.24
N GLY A 148 6.62 -18.62 -17.41
CA GLY A 148 7.71 -19.53 -17.72
C GLY A 148 7.39 -20.41 -18.92
N LEU A 149 6.16 -20.93 -19.01
CA LEU A 149 5.66 -21.71 -20.15
C LEU A 149 5.66 -20.88 -21.44
N LEU A 150 5.16 -19.64 -21.37
CA LEU A 150 5.20 -18.72 -22.50
C LEU A 150 6.63 -18.49 -23.01
N VAL A 151 7.57 -18.24 -22.10
CA VAL A 151 8.99 -18.04 -22.44
C VAL A 151 9.62 -19.32 -23.00
N ALA A 152 9.30 -20.47 -22.43
CA ALA A 152 9.84 -21.75 -22.88
C ALA A 152 9.39 -22.09 -24.30
N TYR A 153 8.11 -21.92 -24.62
CA TYR A 153 7.59 -22.18 -25.97
C TYR A 153 7.99 -21.09 -26.97
N ALA A 154 8.00 -19.81 -26.58
CA ALA A 154 8.32 -18.71 -27.48
C ALA A 154 9.82 -18.60 -27.78
N LEU A 155 10.70 -18.89 -26.81
CA LEU A 155 12.14 -18.69 -26.94
C LEU A 155 12.93 -19.99 -26.84
N VAL A 156 12.75 -20.78 -25.78
CA VAL A 156 13.65 -21.90 -25.47
C VAL A 156 13.53 -23.05 -26.48
N LEU A 157 12.30 -23.46 -26.80
CA LEU A 157 12.02 -24.57 -27.71
C LEU A 157 12.51 -24.32 -29.15
N PRO A 158 12.22 -23.16 -29.78
CA PRO A 158 12.75 -22.88 -31.13
C PRO A 158 14.26 -22.71 -31.16
N ILE A 159 14.90 -22.22 -30.07
CA ILE A 159 16.36 -22.20 -29.96
C ILE A 159 16.93 -23.63 -29.93
N LYS A 160 16.35 -24.53 -29.11
CA LYS A 160 16.76 -25.94 -29.05
C LYS A 160 16.60 -26.66 -30.41
N ARG A 161 15.58 -26.29 -31.20
CA ARG A 161 15.32 -26.84 -32.55
C ARG A 161 16.20 -26.23 -33.65
N GLY A 162 17.16 -25.36 -33.31
CA GLY A 162 18.05 -24.72 -34.28
C GLY A 162 17.42 -23.56 -35.07
N GLN A 163 16.21 -23.14 -34.73
CA GLN A 163 15.47 -22.04 -35.37
C GLN A 163 15.66 -20.69 -34.65
N GLY A 164 16.73 -20.54 -33.87
CA GLY A 164 16.99 -19.33 -33.07
C GLY A 164 17.09 -18.04 -33.91
N LEU A 165 17.58 -18.12 -35.15
CA LEU A 165 17.63 -16.99 -36.10
C LEU A 165 16.23 -16.47 -36.45
N TYR A 166 15.25 -17.36 -36.63
CA TYR A 166 13.86 -16.98 -36.91
C TYR A 166 13.24 -16.25 -35.71
N VAL A 167 13.49 -16.75 -34.49
CA VAL A 167 13.05 -16.10 -33.25
C VAL A 167 13.69 -14.73 -33.08
N LEU A 168 15.00 -14.63 -33.34
CA LEU A 168 15.73 -13.35 -33.25
C LEU A 168 15.22 -12.35 -34.29
N ALA A 169 14.93 -12.80 -35.50
CA ALA A 169 14.32 -11.97 -36.54
C ALA A 169 12.94 -11.47 -36.11
N GLY A 170 12.08 -12.34 -35.57
CA GLY A 170 10.77 -11.94 -35.04
C GLY A 170 10.87 -10.97 -33.87
N LEU A 171 11.80 -11.18 -32.94
CA LEU A 171 12.07 -10.23 -31.85
C LEU A 171 12.60 -8.89 -32.35
N ALA A 172 13.48 -8.90 -33.35
CA ALA A 172 14.02 -7.70 -33.98
C ALA A 172 12.91 -6.91 -34.69
N GLU A 173 11.98 -7.58 -35.36
CA GLU A 173 10.82 -6.96 -35.99
C GLU A 173 9.89 -6.30 -34.96
N ILE A 174 9.57 -7.00 -33.85
CA ILE A 174 8.79 -6.43 -32.75
C ILE A 174 9.49 -5.20 -32.16
N LEU A 175 10.80 -5.33 -31.87
CA LEU A 175 11.59 -4.25 -31.30
C LEU A 175 11.67 -3.04 -32.24
N MET A 176 11.83 -3.27 -33.55
CA MET A 176 11.88 -2.22 -34.56
C MET A 176 10.55 -1.46 -34.66
N ASN A 177 9.42 -2.17 -34.59
CA ASN A 177 8.10 -1.56 -34.54
C ASN A 177 7.91 -0.69 -33.29
N ILE A 178 8.30 -1.20 -32.10
CA ILE A 178 8.26 -0.41 -30.86
C ILE A 178 9.18 0.81 -30.97
N ALA A 179 10.39 0.65 -31.49
CA ALA A 179 11.36 1.73 -31.67
C ALA A 179 10.83 2.80 -32.63
N LEU A 180 10.14 2.42 -33.71
CA LEU A 180 9.50 3.37 -34.63
C LEU A 180 8.40 4.17 -33.92
N VAL A 181 7.53 3.50 -33.16
CA VAL A 181 6.46 4.18 -32.40
C VAL A 181 7.05 5.14 -31.37
N VAL A 182 8.03 4.70 -30.57
CA VAL A 182 8.70 5.56 -29.58
C VAL A 182 9.47 6.70 -30.27
N GLY A 183 10.13 6.43 -31.39
CA GLY A 183 10.84 7.42 -32.19
C GLY A 183 9.91 8.54 -32.69
N LEU A 184 8.69 8.21 -33.10
CA LEU A 184 7.67 9.20 -33.47
C LEU A 184 7.24 10.07 -32.27
N VAL A 185 7.07 9.49 -31.07
CA VAL A 185 6.80 10.28 -29.85
C VAL A 185 7.96 11.21 -29.52
N VAL A 186 9.20 10.72 -29.60
CA VAL A 186 10.39 11.53 -29.35
C VAL A 186 10.50 12.67 -30.37
N LEU A 187 10.23 12.39 -31.65
CA LEU A 187 10.18 13.40 -32.71
C LEU A 187 9.10 14.45 -32.45
N GLN A 188 7.90 14.05 -32.02
CA GLN A 188 6.85 15.00 -31.64
C GLN A 188 7.30 15.92 -30.50
N ILE A 189 7.89 15.36 -29.43
CA ILE A 189 8.40 16.14 -28.30
C ILE A 189 9.48 17.11 -28.76
N PHE A 190 10.39 16.66 -29.64
CA PHE A 190 11.46 17.48 -30.19
C PHE A 190 10.90 18.65 -31.03
N LEU A 191 9.96 18.39 -31.93
CA LEU A 191 9.31 19.43 -32.75
C LEU A 191 8.56 20.46 -31.89
N VAL A 192 7.89 20.00 -30.82
CA VAL A 192 7.23 20.90 -29.86
C VAL A 192 8.23 21.78 -29.13
N GLN A 193 9.35 21.21 -28.68
CA GLN A 193 10.40 21.98 -27.98
C GLN A 193 11.11 22.99 -28.90
N LEU A 194 11.26 22.67 -30.18
CA LEU A 194 11.97 23.50 -31.14
C LEU A 194 11.08 24.62 -31.70
N PHE A 195 9.88 24.29 -32.19
CA PHE A 195 9.04 25.22 -32.96
C PHE A 195 7.89 25.84 -32.17
N PHE A 196 7.33 25.14 -31.19
CA PHE A 196 6.08 25.55 -30.53
C PHE A 196 6.25 26.10 -29.12
N LEU A 197 7.34 25.79 -28.42
CA LEU A 197 7.58 26.28 -27.06
C LEU A 197 8.28 27.64 -27.07
N GLN A 198 7.77 28.60 -26.29
CA GLN A 198 8.36 29.93 -26.16
C GLN A 198 9.79 29.83 -25.63
N GLU A 199 10.66 30.72 -26.12
CA GLU A 199 12.03 30.82 -25.61
C GLU A 199 12.05 31.24 -24.14
N LYS A 200 13.19 30.99 -23.48
CA LYS A 200 13.33 31.25 -22.04
C LYS A 200 13.12 32.75 -21.77
N ILE A 201 12.20 33.07 -20.85
CA ILE A 201 11.90 34.45 -20.44
C ILE A 201 13.08 35.07 -19.66
N SER A 202 13.87 34.25 -18.97
CA SER A 202 15.09 34.67 -18.27
C SER A 202 16.24 33.67 -18.48
N PRO A 203 17.48 34.13 -18.71
CA PRO A 203 18.64 33.26 -18.91
C PRO A 203 18.99 32.40 -17.67
N THR A 204 18.51 32.77 -16.48
CA THR A 204 18.69 31.99 -15.24
C THR A 204 17.70 30.83 -15.09
N ASP A 205 16.69 30.72 -15.96
CA ASP A 205 15.66 29.70 -15.82
C ASP A 205 16.09 28.35 -16.45
N LYS A 206 15.94 27.27 -15.68
CA LYS A 206 16.45 25.94 -16.08
C LYS A 206 15.62 25.32 -17.20
N LYS A 207 14.34 25.67 -17.33
CA LYS A 207 13.41 25.09 -18.31
C LYS A 207 12.75 26.18 -19.15
N LYS A 208 12.41 25.86 -20.40
CA LYS A 208 11.57 26.73 -21.22
C LYS A 208 10.18 26.87 -20.56
N PRO A 209 9.57 28.06 -20.55
CA PRO A 209 8.23 28.26 -19.99
C PRO A 209 7.18 27.47 -20.79
N LEU A 210 6.07 27.09 -20.16
CA LEU A 210 4.98 26.32 -20.79
C LEU A 210 4.16 27.12 -21.82
N ALA A 211 4.59 28.34 -22.16
CA ALA A 211 3.88 29.22 -23.08
C ALA A 211 4.16 28.81 -24.53
N LEU A 212 3.11 28.81 -25.35
CA LEU A 212 3.17 28.39 -26.75
C LEU A 212 3.45 29.59 -27.66
N ASN A 213 4.42 29.42 -28.55
CA ASN A 213 4.61 30.29 -29.71
C ASN A 213 3.84 29.72 -30.91
N ASN A 214 3.34 30.60 -31.79
CA ASN A 214 2.59 30.24 -33.01
C ASN A 214 1.45 29.21 -32.80
N ARG A 215 0.44 29.58 -32.00
CA ARG A 215 -0.73 28.75 -31.64
C ARG A 215 -1.47 28.15 -32.85
N LYS A 216 -1.50 28.84 -34.01
CA LYS A 216 -2.16 28.37 -35.23
C LYS A 216 -1.46 27.14 -35.83
N ALA A 217 -0.13 27.19 -35.94
CA ALA A 217 0.65 26.06 -36.44
C ALA A 217 0.62 24.86 -35.49
N PHE A 218 0.58 25.10 -34.18
CA PHE A 218 0.40 24.03 -33.18
C PHE A 218 -0.95 23.31 -33.34
N HIS A 219 -2.01 24.03 -33.70
CA HIS A 219 -3.31 23.41 -33.97
C HIS A 219 -3.27 22.49 -35.20
N ASN A 220 -2.64 22.93 -36.30
CA ASN A 220 -2.44 22.11 -37.50
C ASN A 220 -1.56 20.88 -37.21
N PHE A 221 -0.49 21.05 -36.44
CA PHE A 221 0.38 19.94 -36.00
C PHE A 221 -0.40 18.91 -35.18
N THR A 222 -1.20 19.37 -34.22
CA THR A 222 -2.05 18.49 -33.40
C THR A 222 -3.07 17.75 -34.24
N TYR A 223 -3.67 18.41 -35.24
CA TYR A 223 -4.62 17.80 -36.16
C TYR A 223 -3.97 16.69 -37.00
N PHE A 224 -2.78 16.92 -37.54
CA PHE A 224 -2.04 15.90 -38.31
C PHE A 224 -1.72 14.65 -37.47
N PHE A 225 -1.27 14.83 -36.23
CA PHE A 225 -0.95 13.71 -35.33
C PHE A 225 -2.16 13.16 -34.54
N PHE A 226 -3.37 13.64 -34.81
CA PHE A 226 -4.56 13.28 -34.03
C PHE A 226 -4.80 11.78 -34.02
N PHE A 227 -4.89 11.14 -35.19
CA PHE A 227 -5.14 9.70 -35.30
C PHE A 227 -4.04 8.85 -34.65
N TYR A 228 -2.78 9.25 -34.83
CA TYR A 228 -1.65 8.58 -34.19
C TYR A 228 -1.74 8.65 -32.66
N ASN A 229 -2.05 9.83 -32.10
CA ASN A 229 -2.22 10.02 -30.66
C ASN A 229 -3.41 9.22 -30.10
N VAL A 230 -4.49 9.05 -30.87
CA VAL A 230 -5.61 8.18 -30.49
C VAL A 230 -5.16 6.72 -30.40
N MET A 231 -4.44 6.21 -31.39
CA MET A 231 -3.93 4.83 -31.38
C MET A 231 -2.94 4.60 -30.24
N LEU A 232 -2.03 5.55 -30.01
CA LEU A 232 -1.11 5.51 -28.88
C LEU A 232 -1.85 5.56 -27.53
N GLY A 233 -2.93 6.33 -27.44
CA GLY A 233 -3.81 6.39 -26.27
C GLY A 233 -4.51 5.05 -25.99
N LEU A 234 -5.01 4.37 -27.02
CA LEU A 234 -5.60 3.03 -26.91
C LEU A 234 -4.56 2.01 -26.42
N ALA A 235 -3.35 2.01 -27.01
CA ALA A 235 -2.26 1.13 -26.59
C ALA A 235 -1.86 1.37 -25.13
N ASN A 236 -1.71 2.63 -24.70
CA ASN A 236 -1.41 2.98 -23.32
C ASN A 236 -2.53 2.59 -22.35
N CYS A 237 -3.80 2.65 -22.77
CA CYS A 237 -4.92 2.19 -21.96
C CYS A 237 -4.86 0.67 -21.72
N MET A 238 -4.57 -0.11 -22.76
CA MET A 238 -4.39 -1.56 -22.63
C MET A 238 -3.17 -1.91 -21.77
N LEU A 239 -2.04 -1.23 -21.98
CA LEU A 239 -0.85 -1.39 -21.16
C LEU A 239 -1.14 -1.05 -19.69
N ARG A 240 -1.93 0.00 -19.42
CA ARG A 240 -2.37 0.34 -18.06
C ARG A 240 -3.12 -0.81 -17.40
N LEU A 241 -4.03 -1.48 -18.11
CA LEU A 241 -4.77 -2.62 -17.57
C LEU A 241 -3.84 -3.80 -17.29
N ILE A 242 -3.00 -4.18 -18.27
CA ILE A 242 -2.06 -5.30 -18.12
C ILE A 242 -1.08 -5.05 -16.96
N CYS A 243 -0.46 -3.87 -16.91
CA CYS A 243 0.43 -3.50 -15.81
C CYS A 243 -0.28 -3.52 -14.46
N SER A 244 -1.55 -3.08 -14.39
CA SER A 244 -2.32 -3.12 -13.15
C SER A 244 -2.60 -4.55 -12.70
N CYS A 245 -2.92 -5.45 -13.63
CA CYS A 245 -3.11 -6.87 -13.33
C CYS A 245 -1.80 -7.52 -12.84
N VAL A 246 -0.69 -7.31 -13.56
CA VAL A 246 0.62 -7.88 -13.19
C VAL A 246 1.08 -7.37 -11.82
N LEU A 247 1.03 -6.05 -11.60
CA LEU A 247 1.42 -5.45 -10.32
C LEU A 247 0.46 -5.87 -9.20
N GLY A 248 -0.85 -5.96 -9.49
CA GLY A 248 -1.85 -6.44 -8.55
C GLY A 248 -1.50 -7.84 -8.06
N THR A 249 -1.37 -8.79 -8.99
CA THR A 249 -0.99 -10.19 -8.71
C THR A 249 0.31 -10.31 -7.92
N TRP A 250 1.34 -9.54 -8.30
CA TRP A 250 2.63 -9.52 -7.62
C TRP A 250 2.53 -8.99 -6.18
N LEU A 251 1.61 -8.05 -5.92
CA LEU A 251 1.38 -7.44 -4.61
C LEU A 251 0.34 -8.19 -3.76
N VAL A 252 -0.43 -9.15 -4.29
CA VAL A 252 -1.49 -9.88 -3.55
C VAL A 252 -0.97 -10.52 -2.26
N SER A 253 0.25 -11.07 -2.27
CA SER A 253 0.85 -11.69 -1.08
C SER A 253 1.13 -10.70 0.06
N ARG A 254 1.18 -9.39 -0.25
CA ARG A 254 1.65 -8.35 0.65
C ARG A 254 0.49 -7.57 1.26
N ILE A 255 0.29 -7.77 2.56
CA ILE A 255 -0.68 -7.02 3.37
C ILE A 255 -0.20 -5.59 3.71
N ASP A 256 1.10 -5.30 3.59
CA ASP A 256 1.67 -3.99 3.98
C ASP A 256 1.33 -2.85 3.02
N ARG A 257 0.87 -3.18 1.81
CA ARG A 257 0.42 -2.24 0.79
C ARG A 257 -0.95 -2.66 0.28
N THR A 258 -1.78 -1.67 -0.03
CA THR A 258 -3.04 -1.94 -0.68
C THR A 258 -2.86 -2.22 -2.17
N VAL A 259 -3.60 -3.19 -2.67
CA VAL A 259 -3.75 -3.46 -4.12
C VAL A 259 -4.66 -2.41 -4.76
N MET A 260 -5.48 -1.73 -3.97
CA MET A 260 -6.51 -0.81 -4.44
C MET A 260 -5.95 0.59 -4.74
N GLN A 261 -6.64 1.33 -5.61
CA GLN A 261 -6.27 2.71 -5.93
C GLN A 261 -6.40 3.65 -4.73
N ARG A 262 -5.58 4.71 -4.71
CA ARG A 262 -5.60 5.75 -3.67
C ARG A 262 -7.01 6.35 -3.55
N GLY A 263 -7.59 6.27 -2.35
CA GLY A 263 -8.98 6.68 -2.07
C GLY A 263 -9.94 5.51 -1.87
N TYR A 264 -9.69 4.37 -2.53
CA TYR A 264 -10.45 3.13 -2.37
C TYR A 264 -9.76 2.12 -1.44
N GLU A 265 -8.66 2.51 -0.81
CA GLU A 265 -7.86 1.68 0.10
C GLU A 265 -8.66 1.09 1.28
N ALA A 266 -9.82 1.67 1.61
CA ALA A 266 -10.71 1.16 2.64
C ALA A 266 -11.49 -0.10 2.24
N LEU A 267 -11.56 -0.40 0.94
CA LEU A 267 -12.16 -1.62 0.42
C LEU A 267 -11.21 -2.83 0.53
N ASP A 268 -9.95 -2.60 0.88
CA ASP A 268 -8.97 -3.65 1.09
C ASP A 268 -8.93 -4.04 2.58
N PRO A 269 -9.59 -5.14 2.97
CA PRO A 269 -9.67 -5.53 4.37
C PRO A 269 -8.29 -5.92 4.91
N GLY A 270 -7.42 -6.52 4.08
CA GLY A 270 -6.07 -6.93 4.45
C GLY A 270 -5.25 -5.72 4.89
N TYR A 271 -5.22 -4.69 4.04
CA TYR A 271 -4.55 -3.43 4.34
C TYR A 271 -5.17 -2.69 5.54
N ALA A 272 -6.50 -2.68 5.66
CA ALA A 272 -7.18 -2.09 6.82
C ALA A 272 -6.79 -2.77 8.14
N THR A 273 -6.61 -4.10 8.12
CA THR A 273 -6.17 -4.90 9.28
C THR A 273 -4.71 -4.61 9.64
N TRP A 274 -3.84 -4.44 8.65
CA TRP A 274 -2.46 -3.99 8.87
C TRP A 274 -2.39 -2.63 9.55
N ILE A 275 -3.14 -1.65 9.05
CA ILE A 275 -3.20 -0.31 9.66
C ILE A 275 -3.72 -0.41 11.09
N GLY A 276 -4.84 -1.12 11.31
CA GLY A 276 -5.44 -1.27 12.63
C GLY A 276 -4.48 -1.89 13.65
N MET A 277 -3.77 -2.94 13.23
CA MET A 277 -2.73 -3.59 14.05
C MET A 277 -1.60 -2.62 14.41
N ILE A 278 -1.04 -1.88 13.45
CA ILE A 278 0.03 -0.91 13.72
C ILE A 278 -0.42 0.20 14.67
N PHE A 279 -1.67 0.66 14.55
CA PHE A 279 -2.21 1.67 15.45
C PHE A 279 -2.40 1.12 16.87
N ALA A 280 -2.97 -0.07 17.02
CA ALA A 280 -3.10 -0.73 18.32
C ALA A 280 -1.72 -0.90 18.98
N ASP A 281 -0.73 -1.42 18.25
CA ASP A 281 0.64 -1.57 18.71
C ASP A 281 1.27 -0.23 19.11
N HIS A 282 1.04 0.82 18.32
CA HIS A 282 1.55 2.16 18.61
C HIS A 282 1.02 2.72 19.94
N TYR A 283 -0.28 2.57 20.21
CA TYR A 283 -0.88 3.07 21.45
C TYR A 283 -0.42 2.29 22.68
N HIS A 284 -0.25 0.97 22.57
CA HIS A 284 0.17 0.13 23.70
C HIS A 284 1.68 0.08 23.92
N SER A 285 2.48 0.19 22.85
CA SER A 285 3.94 -0.03 22.89
C SER A 285 4.74 1.26 22.67
N ASN A 286 4.18 2.43 22.95
CA ASN A 286 4.91 3.69 22.80
C ASN A 286 6.06 3.77 23.82
N PRO A 287 7.34 3.80 23.39
CA PRO A 287 8.47 3.76 24.31
C PRO A 287 8.56 5.00 25.18
N VAL A 288 8.11 6.17 24.71
CA VAL A 288 8.11 7.42 25.48
C VAL A 288 7.13 7.34 26.63
N MET A 289 5.93 6.81 26.38
CA MET A 289 4.91 6.63 27.43
C MET A 289 5.37 5.58 28.45
N ILE A 290 5.87 4.44 28.00
CA ILE A 290 6.33 3.36 28.87
C ILE A 290 7.49 3.83 29.76
N THR A 291 8.50 4.49 29.19
CA THR A 291 9.63 5.02 29.96
C THR A 291 9.21 6.10 30.96
N PHE A 292 8.27 6.98 30.59
CA PHE A 292 7.70 7.96 31.50
C PHE A 292 7.00 7.29 32.69
N CYS A 293 6.18 6.26 32.46
CA CYS A 293 5.55 5.50 33.53
C CYS A 293 6.58 4.80 34.43
N HIS A 294 7.63 4.21 33.85
CA HIS A 294 8.72 3.60 34.63
C HIS A 294 9.45 4.62 35.51
N LEU A 295 9.72 5.83 35.01
CA LEU A 295 10.32 6.91 35.79
C LEU A 295 9.42 7.31 36.97
N LEU A 296 8.12 7.46 36.75
CA LEU A 296 7.16 7.78 37.80
C LEU A 296 7.06 6.68 38.87
N LEU A 297 7.02 5.41 38.43
CA LEU A 297 6.98 4.25 39.33
C LEU A 297 8.27 4.12 40.13
N ALA A 298 9.42 4.31 39.50
CA ALA A 298 10.72 4.29 40.15
C ALA A 298 10.83 5.39 41.23
N GLU A 299 10.43 6.63 40.90
CA GLU A 299 10.40 7.71 41.89
C GLU A 299 9.45 7.42 43.06
N ARG A 300 8.26 6.86 42.79
CA ARG A 300 7.31 6.50 43.84
C ARG A 300 7.91 5.45 44.78
N LEU A 301 8.52 4.41 44.23
CA LEU A 301 9.16 3.34 45.01
C LEU A 301 10.33 3.86 45.83
N GLU A 302 11.16 4.76 45.27
CA GLU A 302 12.24 5.40 46.02
C GLU A 302 11.73 6.27 47.16
N ARG A 303 10.64 7.02 46.95
CA ARG A 303 10.01 7.82 48.02
C ARG A 303 9.45 6.92 49.12
N GLU A 304 8.79 5.82 48.77
CA GLU A 304 8.30 4.83 49.74
C GLU A 304 9.47 4.23 50.55
N LYS A 305 10.56 3.80 49.90
CA LYS A 305 11.78 3.32 50.59
C LYS A 305 12.37 4.37 51.53
N ARG A 306 12.47 5.64 51.10
CA ARG A 306 12.95 6.74 51.96
C ARG A 306 12.04 6.95 53.16
N LEU A 307 10.73 6.85 53.00
CA LEU A 307 9.77 6.96 54.10
C LEU A 307 9.90 5.79 55.08
N THR A 308 10.07 4.55 54.62
CA THR A 308 10.28 3.38 55.49
C THR A 308 11.62 3.45 56.25
N VAL A 309 12.69 3.90 55.58
CA VAL A 309 14.00 4.15 56.21
C VAL A 309 13.94 5.35 57.18
N SER A 310 13.11 6.35 56.90
CA SER A 310 12.93 7.50 57.79
C SER A 310 12.07 7.17 59.02
N TYR A 311 11.09 6.27 58.91
CA TYR A 311 10.33 5.77 60.07
C TYR A 311 11.19 4.96 61.03
N SER A 312 12.23 4.30 60.52
CA SER A 312 13.26 3.63 61.35
C SER A 312 14.33 4.59 61.88
N ARG A 313 14.36 5.84 61.41
CA ARG A 313 15.27 6.90 61.84
C ARG A 313 14.49 8.12 62.33
N PHE A 314 13.77 7.97 63.44
CA PHE A 314 13.22 9.11 64.16
C PHE A 314 14.36 9.95 64.76
N HIS A 315 14.77 11.01 64.06
CA HIS A 315 14.93 12.38 64.60
C HIS A 315 15.46 13.33 63.50
N ASN A 316 14.77 14.46 63.31
CA ASN A 316 15.23 15.70 62.66
C ASN A 316 15.71 15.68 61.20
N THR A 317 14.82 15.99 60.26
CA THR A 317 15.18 16.84 59.11
C THR A 317 14.03 17.81 58.79
N PRO A 318 14.29 19.12 58.58
CA PRO A 318 13.25 20.11 58.35
C PRO A 318 12.69 20.03 56.92
N SER A 319 11.47 20.57 56.77
CA SER A 319 10.65 20.65 55.56
C SER A 319 11.23 21.45 54.38
N GLU A 320 12.48 21.90 54.45
CA GLU A 320 13.12 22.79 53.47
C GLU A 320 13.33 22.15 52.08
N SER A 321 13.49 20.83 52.02
CA SER A 321 13.77 20.11 50.76
C SER A 321 12.64 20.22 49.73
N VAL A 322 11.39 20.38 50.17
CA VAL A 322 10.21 20.42 49.29
C VAL A 322 10.05 21.80 48.62
N SER A 323 10.35 22.89 49.33
CA SER A 323 10.26 24.25 48.78
C SER A 323 11.31 24.51 47.70
N CYS A 324 12.56 24.09 47.95
CA CYS A 324 13.67 24.23 47.01
C CYS A 324 13.44 23.42 45.72
N SER A 325 12.81 22.24 45.83
CA SER A 325 12.40 21.42 44.67
C SER A 325 11.38 22.13 43.78
N ARG A 326 10.37 22.79 44.37
CA ARG A 326 9.33 23.54 43.61
C ARG A 326 9.93 24.76 42.89
N ALA A 327 10.84 25.48 43.52
CA ALA A 327 11.54 26.60 42.89
C ALA A 327 12.37 26.12 41.69
N ARG A 328 13.12 25.02 41.82
CA ARG A 328 13.89 24.41 40.73
C ARG A 328 13.01 23.96 39.56
N GLN A 329 11.87 23.32 39.82
CA GLN A 329 10.90 22.94 38.77
C GLN A 329 10.37 24.15 38.00
N ARG A 330 10.07 25.27 38.69
CA ARG A 330 9.61 26.51 38.05
C ARG A 330 10.69 27.11 37.12
N TRP A 331 11.95 27.10 37.54
CA TRP A 331 13.07 27.53 36.71
C TRP A 331 13.29 26.64 35.48
N LEU A 332 13.24 25.31 35.64
CA LEU A 332 13.34 24.36 34.52
C LEU A 332 12.21 24.54 33.51
N LEU A 333 10.99 24.80 33.99
CA LEU A 333 9.85 25.10 33.15
C LEU A 333 10.03 26.40 32.36
N PHE A 334 10.48 27.47 33.01
CA PHE A 334 10.78 28.74 32.36
C PHE A 334 11.86 28.57 31.28
N TYR A 335 12.96 27.89 31.60
CA TYR A 335 14.03 27.57 30.65
C TYR A 335 13.53 26.80 29.42
N THR A 336 12.66 25.80 29.63
CA THR A 336 12.08 25.00 28.54
C THR A 336 11.20 25.84 27.62
N LEU A 337 10.38 26.73 28.18
CA LEU A 337 9.52 27.62 27.40
C LEU A 337 10.31 28.68 26.63
N LEU A 338 11.37 29.23 27.23
CA LEU A 338 12.23 30.21 26.57
C LEU A 338 12.90 29.61 25.32
N ARG A 339 13.35 28.35 25.40
CA ARG A 339 13.96 27.64 24.26
C ARG A 339 12.95 27.10 23.23
N ASN A 340 11.67 26.99 23.60
CA ASN A 340 10.63 26.44 22.75
C ASN A 340 9.42 27.39 22.67
N PRO A 341 9.53 28.52 21.94
CA PRO A 341 8.52 29.58 21.95
C PRO A 341 7.15 29.11 21.46
N LYS A 342 7.10 28.12 20.55
CA LYS A 342 5.85 27.52 20.05
C LYS A 342 5.04 26.79 21.14
N LEU A 343 5.68 26.32 22.22
CA LEU A 343 4.98 25.66 23.32
C LEU A 343 4.28 26.66 24.24
N THR A 344 4.71 27.93 24.22
CA THR A 344 4.11 28.99 25.04
C THR A 344 2.68 29.29 24.61
N SER A 345 2.42 29.35 23.30
CA SER A 345 1.08 29.53 22.75
C SER A 345 0.18 28.31 22.97
N LEU A 346 0.72 27.09 22.92
CA LEU A 346 -0.05 25.88 23.21
C LEU A 346 -0.41 25.72 24.69
N ARG A 347 0.46 26.19 25.59
CA ARG A 347 0.26 26.11 27.05
C ARG A 347 -0.80 27.10 27.54
N ARG A 348 -0.86 28.28 26.95
CA ARG A 348 -1.91 29.28 27.18
C ARG A 348 -2.75 29.36 25.91
N PRO A 349 -3.71 28.44 25.70
CA PRO A 349 -4.65 28.62 24.60
C PRO A 349 -5.29 30.00 24.77
N ASP A 350 -5.32 30.79 23.70
CA ASP A 350 -6.03 32.06 23.71
C ASP A 350 -7.44 31.80 24.25
N PRO A 351 -7.94 32.60 25.21
CA PRO A 351 -9.33 32.48 25.61
C PRO A 351 -10.18 32.55 24.34
N PRO A 352 -11.19 31.68 24.16
CA PRO A 352 -12.02 31.71 22.98
C PRO A 352 -12.47 33.16 22.78
N CYS A 353 -12.18 33.73 21.60
CA CYS A 353 -12.65 35.06 21.23
C CYS A 353 -14.10 35.13 21.66
N ARG A 354 -14.41 35.97 22.66
CA ARG A 354 -15.79 36.26 23.04
C ARG A 354 -16.47 36.67 21.74
N SER A 355 -17.42 35.87 21.29
CA SER A 355 -18.35 36.31 20.26
C SER A 355 -18.91 37.66 20.70
N PRO A 356 -19.01 38.66 19.81
CA PRO A 356 -19.68 39.90 20.17
C PRO A 356 -21.09 39.52 20.62
N THR A 357 -21.39 39.81 21.88
CA THR A 357 -22.74 39.65 22.44
C THR A 357 -23.71 40.36 21.51
N PRO A 358 -24.79 39.72 21.05
CA PRO A 358 -25.81 40.41 20.27
C PRO A 358 -26.37 41.57 21.12
N PRO A 359 -26.66 42.73 20.50
CA PRO A 359 -27.23 43.86 21.23
C PRO A 359 -28.54 43.43 21.89
N GLY A 360 -28.68 43.75 23.17
CA GLY A 360 -29.87 43.44 23.97
C GLY A 360 -31.14 44.03 23.37
N PRO A 361 -32.32 43.51 23.78
CA PRO A 361 -33.59 43.81 23.12
C PRO A 361 -34.00 45.28 23.29
N PRO A 362 -34.74 45.85 22.32
CA PRO A 362 -35.24 47.22 22.42
C PRO A 362 -36.27 47.35 23.57
N PRO A 363 -36.38 48.54 24.18
CA PRO A 363 -37.33 48.78 25.26
C PRO A 363 -38.78 48.64 24.77
N ALA A 364 -39.61 47.99 25.59
CA ALA A 364 -41.01 47.74 25.28
C ALA A 364 -41.82 49.05 25.18
N PRO A 365 -42.78 49.17 24.24
CA PRO A 365 -43.63 50.35 24.12
C PRO A 365 -44.63 50.45 25.28
N PRO A 366 -45.07 51.67 25.64
CA PRO A 366 -45.94 51.90 26.80
C PRO A 366 -47.33 51.29 26.60
N ARG A 367 -47.84 50.65 27.66
CA ARG A 367 -49.19 50.08 27.73
C ARG A 367 -50.25 51.17 27.58
N LEU A 368 -51.03 51.10 26.51
CA LEU A 368 -52.30 51.82 26.37
C LEU A 368 -53.42 51.00 27.03
N THR A 369 -54.07 51.58 28.02
CA THR A 369 -55.29 51.09 28.67
C THR A 369 -56.48 51.11 27.70
N PRO A 370 -57.38 50.10 27.72
CA PRO A 370 -58.52 50.06 26.81
C PRO A 370 -59.68 50.91 27.34
N ARG A 371 -60.20 51.81 26.51
CA ARG A 371 -61.44 52.56 26.74
C ARG A 371 -62.53 52.07 25.77
N SER A 372 -63.53 51.42 26.34
CA SER A 372 -64.94 51.28 25.89
C SER A 372 -65.28 51.15 24.40
N GLY A 373 -65.75 49.95 24.02
CA GLY A 373 -67.07 49.73 23.38
C GLY A 373 -67.31 50.15 21.92
N ARG A 374 -67.54 49.15 21.04
CA ARG A 374 -68.81 48.91 20.31
C ARG A 374 -68.69 47.77 19.28
N SER A 375 -69.64 46.83 19.40
CA SER A 375 -70.33 45.98 18.41
C SER A 375 -69.90 45.99 16.92
N ALA A 376 -69.63 44.79 16.37
CA ALA A 376 -70.34 44.18 15.22
C ALA A 376 -69.59 42.88 14.79
N ARG A 377 -70.16 41.70 15.05
CA ARG A 377 -70.95 40.88 14.09
C ARG A 377 -70.12 40.35 12.92
N TRP A 378 -69.72 39.08 12.98
CA TRP A 378 -69.40 38.27 11.80
C TRP A 378 -70.10 36.91 11.90
N THR A 379 -70.80 36.62 10.82
CA THR A 379 -71.65 35.47 10.55
C THR A 379 -70.84 34.25 10.14
N ASN A 380 -71.45 33.12 10.46
CA ASN A 380 -71.10 31.74 10.19
C ASN A 380 -71.15 31.41 8.67
N THR A 381 -70.18 30.69 8.13
CA THR A 381 -70.37 29.77 7.00
C THR A 381 -69.35 28.65 7.04
N ARG A 382 -69.87 27.46 6.72
CA ARG A 382 -69.25 26.14 6.65
C ARG A 382 -68.12 26.05 5.64
#